data_AF-A0A1I1T9N8-F1
#
_entry.id   AF-A0A1I1T9N8-F1
#
_cell.length_a   1.000
_cell.length_b   1.000
_cell.length_c   1.000
_cell.angle_alpha   90.00
_cell.angle_beta   90.00
_cell.angle_gamma   90.00
#
_symmetry.space_group_name_H-M   'P 1'
#
loop_
_entity.id
_entity.type
_entity.pdbx_description
1 polymer ?
#
loop_
_entity_poly.entity_id
_entity_poly.type
_entity_poly.pdbx_seq_one_letter_code
_entity_poly.pdbx_strand_id
1 'polypeptide(L)' 'MRVAWAELLHAGLHGLRLRPEEFWALTPAELRVMLGAGGGARAMDRSRLDALMAAFPDMTEDPE' A
#
# COMPACT_ATOMS: atom_id res chain seq x y z
N MET A 1 6.94 -8.22 -3.02
CA MET A 1 6.42 -7.04 -3.76
C MET A 1 7.51 -5.99 -3.74
N ARG A 2 8.09 -5.62 -4.88
CA ARG A 2 9.17 -4.62 -4.93
C ARG A 2 8.54 -3.23 -5.05
N VAL A 3 8.85 -2.33 -4.12
CA VAL A 3 8.39 -0.93 -4.20
C VAL A 3 9.33 -0.18 -5.13
N ALA A 4 8.80 0.40 -6.20
CA ALA A 4 9.56 1.21 -7.14
C ALA A 4 9.75 2.65 -6.58
N TRP A 5 10.63 2.80 -5.59
CA TRP A 5 10.83 4.06 -4.88
C TRP A 5 11.21 5.24 -5.79
N ALA A 6 12.04 5.01 -6.80
CA ALA A 6 12.42 6.06 -7.75
C ALA A 6 11.21 6.59 -8.54
N GLU A 7 10.33 5.70 -9.00
CA GLU A 7 9.10 6.08 -9.70
C GLU A 7 8.12 6.77 -8.77
N LEU A 8 8.01 6.31 -7.52
CA LEU A 8 7.15 6.91 -6.50
C LEU A 8 7.58 8.34 -6.18
N LEU A 9 8.89 8.57 -6.00
CA LEU A 9 9.46 9.90 -5.76
C LEU A 9 9.32 10.80 -6.97
N HIS A 10 9.51 10.27 -8.18
CA HIS A 10 9.30 11.05 -9.40
C HIS A 10 7.83 11.48 -9.54
N ALA A 11 6.90 10.56 -9.32
CA ALA A 11 5.47 10.83 -9.38
C ALA A 11 5.01 11.82 -8.28
N GLY A 12 5.55 11.70 -7.06
CA GLY A 12 5.20 12.59 -5.94
C GLY A 12 5.82 13.99 -6.06
N LEU A 13 7.13 14.08 -6.26
CA LEU A 13 7.87 15.35 -6.22
C LEU A 13 7.83 16.11 -7.55
N HIS A 14 7.80 15.40 -8.69
CA HIS A 14 7.72 16.03 -10.01
C HIS A 14 6.30 16.02 -10.58
N GLY A 15 5.59 14.89 -10.48
CA GLY A 15 4.23 14.74 -11.02
C GLY A 15 3.20 15.55 -10.25
N LEU A 16 3.08 15.30 -8.94
CA LEU A 16 2.15 16.00 -8.04
C LEU A 16 2.70 17.33 -7.50
N ARG A 17 3.98 17.63 -7.77
CA ARG A 17 4.70 18.83 -7.28
C ARG A 17 4.60 19.03 -5.77
N LEU A 18 4.56 17.93 -5.02
CA LEU A 18 4.56 17.97 -3.56
C LEU A 18 5.92 18.41 -3.05
N ARG A 19 5.93 19.20 -1.97
CA ARG A 19 7.16 19.40 -1.20
C ARG A 19 7.57 18.07 -0.55
N PRO A 20 8.87 17.82 -0.32
CA PRO A 20 9.33 16.58 0.32
C PRO A 20 8.64 16.29 1.66
N GLU A 21 8.43 17.34 2.45
CA GLU A 21 7.71 17.30 3.73
C GLU A 21 6.24 16.88 3.58
N GLU A 22 5.54 17.37 2.56
CA GLU A 22 4.15 16.97 2.26
C GLU A 22 4.08 15.52 1.80
N PHE A 23 5.04 15.09 0.97
CA PHE A 23 5.12 13.71 0.48
C PHE A 23 5.31 12.71 1.63
N TRP A 24 6.16 13.03 2.60
CA TRP A 24 6.40 12.16 3.77
C TRP A 24 5.29 12.23 4.82
N ALA A 25 4.51 13.31 4.85
CA ALA A 25 3.34 13.42 5.72
C ALA A 25 2.14 12.59 5.21
N LEU A 26 2.09 12.28 3.92
CA LEU A 26 1.01 11.52 3.31
C LEU A 26 1.11 10.03 3.61
N THR A 27 -0.05 9.41 3.83
CA THR A 27 -0.16 7.96 3.85
C THR A 27 -0.06 7.39 2.42
N PRO A 28 0.39 6.12 2.26
CA PRO A 28 0.39 5.47 0.95
C PRO A 28 -1.00 5.36 0.30
N ALA A 29 -2.08 5.40 1.10
CA ALA A 29 -3.44 5.40 0.60
C ALA A 29 -3.81 6.73 -0.05
N GLU A 30 -3.49 7.85 0.60
CA GLU A 30 -3.73 9.20 0.06
C GLU A 30 -2.90 9.44 -1.19
N LEU A 31 -1.62 9.04 -1.19
CA LEU A 31 -0.76 9.14 -2.36
C LEU A 31 -1.35 8.37 -3.57
N ARG A 32 -1.87 7.16 -3.36
CA ARG A 32 -2.54 6.39 -4.43
C ARG A 32 -3.77 7.11 -4.99
N VAL A 33 -4.56 7.74 -4.14
CA VAL A 33 -5.74 8.51 -4.59
C VAL A 33 -5.30 9.71 -5.42
N MET A 34 -4.30 10.47 -4.95
CA MET A 34 -3.76 11.64 -5.67
C MET A 34 -3.11 11.26 -7.01
N LEU A 35 -2.48 10.09 -7.08
CA LEU A 35 -1.93 9.53 -8.33
C LEU A 35 -3.00 8.99 -9.29
N GLY A 36 -4.29 9.11 -8.97
CA GLY A 36 -5.38 8.60 -9.80
C GLY A 36 -5.51 7.07 -9.78
N ALA A 37 -4.77 6.38 -8.90
CA ALA A 37 -4.83 4.92 -8.76
C ALA A 37 -6.09 4.43 -8.02
N GLY A 38 -7.03 5.34 -7.72
CA GLY A 38 -8.30 5.06 -7.03
C GLY A 38 -9.30 4.19 -7.80
N GLY A 39 -9.05 3.88 -9.08
CA GLY A 39 -9.98 3.11 -9.93
C GLY A 39 -9.85 1.58 -9.88
N GLY A 40 -8.83 1.00 -9.23
CA GLY A 40 -8.45 -0.40 -9.48
C GLY A 40 -8.30 -1.34 -8.30
N ALA A 41 -8.11 -0.83 -7.08
CA ALA A 41 -8.01 -1.71 -5.91
C ALA A 41 -9.43 -2.03 -5.42
N ARG A 42 -10.06 -3.03 -6.05
CA ARG A 42 -11.27 -3.67 -5.52
C ARG A 42 -11.01 -3.97 -4.04
N ALA A 43 -11.83 -3.41 -3.15
CA ALA A 43 -11.72 -3.66 -1.72
C ALA A 43 -11.57 -5.17 -1.49
N MET A 44 -10.65 -5.57 -0.62
CA MET A 44 -10.37 -6.97 -0.34
C MET A 44 -11.69 -7.66 0.02
N ASP A 45 -12.13 -8.60 -0.82
CA ASP A 45 -13.34 -9.36 -0.52
C ASP A 45 -13.06 -10.41 0.56
N ARG A 46 -14.15 -10.90 1.16
CA ARG A 46 -14.07 -11.88 2.25
C ARG A 46 -13.31 -13.13 1.82
N SER A 47 -13.54 -13.60 0.60
CA SER A 47 -12.87 -14.78 0.03
C SER A 47 -11.35 -14.63 -0.04
N ARG A 48 -10.87 -13.43 -0.39
CA ARG A 48 -9.43 -13.14 -0.42
C ARG A 48 -8.81 -13.06 0.98
N LEU A 49 -9.56 -12.55 1.96
CA LEU A 49 -9.12 -12.60 3.36
C LEU A 49 -9.03 -14.04 3.86
N ASP A 50 -10.04 -14.88 3.59
CA ASP A 50 -10.03 -16.28 4.00
C ASP A 50 -8.86 -17.05 3.33
N ALA A 51 -8.55 -16.75 2.08
CA ALA A 51 -7.39 -17.32 1.39
C ALA A 51 -6.04 -16.91 2.03
N LEU A 52 -5.94 -15.68 2.55
CA LEU A 52 -4.75 -15.24 3.28
C LEU A 52 -4.63 -15.93 4.63
N MET A 53 -5.73 -16.10 5.37
CA MET A 53 -5.73 -16.82 6.65
C MET A 53 -5.30 -18.29 6.47
N ALA A 54 -5.68 -18.93 5.37
CA ALA A 54 -5.24 -20.29 5.05
C ALA A 54 -3.77 -20.36 4.63
N ALA A 55 -3.27 -19.34 3.91
CA ALA A 55 -1.89 -19.29 3.43
C ALA A 55 -0.88 -18.92 4.54
N PHE A 56 -1.33 -18.16 5.53
CA PHE A 56 -0.54 -17.70 6.67
C PHE A 56 -1.29 -18.01 7.98
N PRO A 57 -1.41 -19.29 8.36
CA PRO A 57 -2.00 -19.66 9.63
C PRO A 57 -1.13 -19.12 10.77
N ASP A 58 -1.75 -18.52 11.78
CA ASP A 58 -1.04 -18.06 12.96
C ASP A 58 -0.35 -19.26 13.63
N MET A 59 0.96 -19.16 13.81
CA MET A 59 1.67 -20.11 14.66
C MET A 59 1.31 -19.75 16.10
N THR A 60 0.47 -20.55 16.74
CA THR A 60 0.41 -20.57 18.19
C THR A 60 1.79 -21.02 18.66
N GLU A 61 2.57 -20.12 19.25
CA GLU A 61 3.70 -20.53 20.08
C GLU A 61 3.16 -21.55 21.08
N ASP A 62 3.67 -22.78 20.99
CA ASP A 62 3.39 -23.82 21.96
C ASP A 62 3.94 -23.31 23.29
N PRO A 63 3.12 -23.19 24.35
CA PRO A 63 3.61 -22.74 25.63
C PRO A 63 4.44 -23.87 26.27
N GLU A 64 5.77 -23.76 26.22
CA GLU A 64 6.67 -24.39 27.19
C GLU A 64 6.90 -23.49 28.41
#